data_AF-A0A2E3S1A7-F1
#
_entry.id   AF-A0A2E3S1A7-F1
#
_cell.length_a   1.000
_cell.length_b   1.000
_cell.length_c   1.000
_cell.angle_alpha   90.00
_cell.angle_beta   90.00
_cell.angle_gamma   90.00
#
_symmetry.space_group_name_H-M   'P 1'
#
loop_
_entity.id
_entity.type
_entity.pdbx_description
1 polymer ?
#
loop_
_entity_poly.entity_id
_entity_poly.type
_entity_poly.pdbx_seq_one_letter_code
_entity_poly.pdbx_strand_id
1 'polypeptide(L)'
;MQSGAGPIGIFVRHPTAANLLMVVMIVAGLFALRQTNTQFFPDFGIDWISVSVDWPGASAEDIDDNIVQAIEPEVRFLDGVKRVRSTSVEGVAKISVEFLPGTDMQAALADVETAVGQVSTLPKDSEKPEIKRIVRYDTINRIVISGPYPESSLKAIAKGIRDDLLDRGVDKVDITGARDEEIWVEVAPERLLELNLTLSDISERIRGASQDLPSGNISGALKKTIRSIGLEKSAAGIGRIEVRSLKNGEKVFLKDIAVVRERFSETQPTLERKGVRAIELHVQRAVAADALEVADRVENYLKDLRPTLPPNLLVETFDVQSELIRSRIALLLENGFTGLILGVLILFLFLSVSVAFWISIGIPVEILATIAVMLASGQSINMVSLFGMIMGLGIVVDDAIVVGEHADKQLRSGLGPIEAAELGATNMIAPVFSSSLTTIAAFMPLFIISDVIGDIIRGIPLVVVAMIIASLIECFLVLPGHLRGAFAIA
;
A
#
# COMPACT_ATOMS: atom_id res chain seq x y z
N MET A 1 -0.60 14.47 -56.23
CA MET A 1 -1.23 13.25 -55.67
C MET A 1 -0.17 12.17 -55.57
N GLN A 2 0.50 12.08 -54.43
CA GLN A 2 1.33 10.92 -54.08
C GLN A 2 0.64 10.20 -52.92
N SER A 3 -0.48 9.56 -53.23
CA SER A 3 -1.20 8.68 -52.30
C SER A 3 -0.57 7.30 -52.45
N GLY A 4 0.20 6.85 -51.44
CA GLY A 4 0.78 5.50 -51.45
C GLY A 4 2.12 5.33 -50.72
N ALA A 5 2.80 6.39 -50.27
CA ALA A 5 4.12 6.27 -49.63
C ALA A 5 4.12 6.46 -48.10
N GLY A 6 2.98 6.82 -47.50
CA GLY A 6 2.85 7.03 -46.05
C GLY A 6 2.48 5.74 -45.29
N PRO A 7 2.73 5.68 -43.97
CA PRO A 7 2.41 4.51 -43.14
C PRO A 7 0.93 4.10 -43.24
N ILE A 8 0.00 5.05 -43.32
CA ILE A 8 -1.44 4.78 -43.50
C ILE A 8 -1.71 4.02 -44.81
N GLY A 9 -1.12 4.47 -45.92
CA GLY A 9 -1.28 3.83 -47.23
C GLY A 9 -0.76 2.38 -47.26
N ILE A 10 0.34 2.11 -46.55
CA ILE A 10 0.87 0.75 -46.39
C ILE A 10 -0.13 -0.13 -45.66
N PHE A 11 -0.68 0.32 -44.52
CA PHE A 11 -1.62 -0.46 -43.72
C PHE A 11 -2.95 -0.70 -44.42
N VAL A 12 -3.47 0.29 -45.16
CA VAL A 12 -4.71 0.16 -45.94
C VAL A 12 -4.55 -0.80 -47.13
N ARG A 13 -3.41 -0.76 -47.83
CA ARG A 13 -3.20 -1.58 -49.03
C ARG A 13 -2.79 -3.01 -48.69
N HIS A 14 -2.13 -3.22 -47.54
CA HIS A 14 -1.69 -4.55 -47.12
C HIS A 14 -2.90 -5.44 -46.74
N PRO A 15 -2.91 -6.73 -47.13
CA PRO A 15 -4.07 -7.60 -46.91
C PRO A 15 -4.41 -7.84 -45.43
N THR A 16 -3.40 -7.87 -44.54
CA THR A 16 -3.55 -8.34 -43.15
C THR A 16 -2.92 -7.42 -42.09
N ALA A 17 -2.32 -6.28 -42.47
CA ALA A 17 -1.53 -5.47 -41.53
C ALA A 17 -2.41 -4.87 -40.41
N ALA A 18 -3.57 -4.31 -40.77
CA ALA A 18 -4.55 -3.78 -39.82
C ALA A 18 -5.04 -4.86 -38.84
N ASN A 19 -5.41 -6.04 -39.35
CA ASN A 19 -5.87 -7.16 -38.52
C ASN A 19 -4.77 -7.63 -37.55
N LEU A 20 -3.53 -7.72 -38.03
CA LEU A 20 -2.40 -8.14 -37.20
C LEU A 20 -2.15 -7.14 -36.07
N LEU A 21 -2.16 -5.83 -36.37
CA LEU A 21 -1.99 -4.79 -35.37
C LEU A 21 -3.12 -4.79 -34.34
N MET A 22 -4.37 -4.95 -34.78
CA MET A 22 -5.52 -5.12 -33.88
C MET A 22 -5.34 -6.33 -32.95
N VAL A 23 -4.91 -7.47 -33.48
CA VAL A 23 -4.65 -8.67 -32.66
C VAL A 23 -3.52 -8.43 -31.67
N VAL A 24 -2.44 -7.74 -32.08
CA VAL A 24 -1.34 -7.37 -31.18
C VAL A 24 -1.83 -6.47 -30.05
N MET A 25 -2.65 -5.47 -30.35
CA MET A 25 -3.26 -4.58 -29.35
C MET A 25 -4.13 -5.37 -28.35
N ILE A 26 -4.97 -6.28 -28.84
CA ILE A 26 -5.82 -7.13 -28.00
C ILE A 26 -4.97 -8.04 -27.11
N VAL A 27 -3.98 -8.74 -27.68
CA VAL A 27 -3.11 -9.67 -26.93
C VAL A 27 -2.28 -8.93 -25.89
N ALA A 28 -1.70 -7.78 -26.25
CA ALA A 28 -0.95 -6.95 -25.32
C ALA A 28 -1.83 -6.44 -24.18
N GLY A 29 -3.06 -6.02 -24.48
CA GLY A 29 -4.01 -5.58 -23.46
C GLY A 29 -4.51 -6.69 -22.55
N LEU A 30 -4.80 -7.88 -23.08
CA LEU A 30 -5.19 -9.05 -22.27
C LEU A 30 -4.06 -9.55 -21.39
N PHE A 31 -2.82 -9.49 -21.90
CA PHE A 31 -1.63 -9.77 -21.10
C PHE A 31 -1.48 -8.74 -19.97
N ALA A 32 -1.61 -7.45 -20.31
CA ALA A 32 -1.48 -6.37 -19.35
C ALA A 32 -2.58 -6.39 -18.28
N LEU A 33 -3.82 -6.68 -18.66
CA LEU A 33 -4.95 -6.81 -17.73
C LEU A 33 -4.71 -7.86 -16.64
N ARG A 34 -3.90 -8.90 -16.92
CA ARG A 34 -3.54 -9.92 -15.93
C ARG A 34 -2.37 -9.53 -15.02
N GLN A 35 -1.52 -8.62 -15.47
CA GLN A 35 -0.30 -8.24 -14.76
C GLN A 35 -0.46 -6.94 -13.96
N THR A 36 -1.42 -6.09 -14.34
CA THR A 36 -1.68 -4.83 -13.66
C THR A 36 -2.43 -5.03 -12.34
N ASN A 37 -1.87 -4.48 -11.26
CA ASN A 37 -2.47 -4.53 -9.93
C ASN A 37 -3.83 -3.82 -9.86
N THR A 38 -4.76 -4.36 -9.06
CA THR A 38 -6.06 -3.76 -8.79
C THR A 38 -6.13 -3.20 -7.37
N GLN A 39 -6.54 -1.95 -7.23
CA GLN A 39 -6.56 -1.25 -5.94
C GLN A 39 -7.55 -0.08 -5.91
N PHE A 40 -7.82 0.48 -4.74
CA PHE A 40 -8.82 1.54 -4.59
C PHE A 40 -8.35 2.90 -5.15
N PHE A 41 -7.19 3.37 -4.65
CA PHE A 41 -6.49 4.57 -5.11
C PHE A 41 -5.18 4.18 -5.79
N PRO A 42 -4.63 5.00 -6.69
CA PRO A 42 -3.25 4.82 -7.18
C PRO A 42 -2.27 4.81 -6.00
N ASP A 43 -1.06 4.30 -6.22
CA ASP A 43 -0.02 4.32 -5.20
C ASP A 43 0.41 5.77 -4.96
N PHE A 44 0.32 6.20 -3.70
CA PHE A 44 0.87 7.47 -3.24
C PHE A 44 1.74 7.22 -2.01
N GLY A 45 2.94 7.77 -2.03
CA GLY A 45 3.92 7.61 -0.95
C GLY A 45 3.91 8.83 -0.06
N ILE A 46 3.93 8.61 1.25
CA ILE A 46 4.43 9.63 2.17
C ILE A 46 5.74 9.08 2.72
N ASP A 47 6.85 9.59 2.20
CA ASP A 47 8.18 9.12 2.53
C ASP A 47 8.64 9.71 3.87
N TRP A 48 8.42 8.97 4.95
CA TRP A 48 8.72 9.39 6.32
C TRP A 48 9.80 8.55 6.98
N ILE A 49 10.65 9.22 7.75
CA ILE A 49 11.51 8.60 8.75
C ILE A 49 11.07 9.11 10.12
N SER A 50 10.86 8.19 11.05
CA SER A 50 10.54 8.50 12.43
C SER A 50 11.77 8.29 13.30
N VAL A 51 12.04 9.27 14.16
CA VAL A 51 13.01 9.21 15.24
C VAL A 51 12.23 9.30 16.55
N SER A 52 12.38 8.30 17.42
CA SER A 52 11.77 8.28 18.76
C SER A 52 12.85 8.23 19.81
N VAL A 53 12.73 9.01 20.88
CA VAL A 53 13.65 8.98 22.02
C VAL A 53 12.82 8.93 23.30
N ASP A 54 12.97 7.84 24.06
CA ASP A 54 12.28 7.68 25.33
C ASP A 54 13.13 8.29 26.45
N TRP A 55 12.51 9.11 27.30
CA TRP A 55 13.14 9.64 28.51
C TRP A 55 12.15 9.59 29.68
N PRO A 56 11.97 8.40 30.29
CA PRO A 56 10.94 8.17 31.31
C PRO A 56 11.06 9.13 32.50
N GLY A 57 9.95 9.76 32.87
CA GLY A 57 9.88 10.70 34.00
C GLY A 57 10.26 12.15 33.67
N ALA A 58 10.65 12.44 32.42
CA ALA A 58 10.87 13.82 31.95
C ALA A 58 9.54 14.48 31.55
N SER A 59 9.41 15.77 31.86
CA SER A 59 8.27 16.58 31.43
C SER A 59 8.33 16.83 29.92
N ALA A 60 7.19 17.16 29.31
CA ALA A 60 7.14 17.48 27.88
C ALA A 60 8.02 18.69 27.52
N GLU A 61 8.20 19.64 28.45
CA GLU A 61 9.04 20.84 28.28
C GLU A 61 10.53 20.47 28.33
N ASP A 62 10.94 19.63 29.29
CA ASP A 62 12.33 19.12 29.36
C ASP A 62 12.70 18.32 28.11
N ILE A 63 11.76 17.53 27.58
CA ILE A 63 11.95 16.76 26.35
C ILE A 63 12.14 17.68 25.15
N ASP A 64 11.35 18.74 25.06
CA ASP A 64 11.46 19.70 23.95
C ASP A 64 12.84 20.38 23.97
N ASP A 65 13.23 20.92 25.12
CA ASP A 65 14.47 21.68 25.28
C ASP A 65 15.74 20.83 25.12
N ASN A 66 15.74 19.58 25.60
CA ASN A 66 16.96 18.78 25.67
C ASN A 66 17.07 17.71 24.57
N ILE A 67 15.97 17.28 23.97
CA ILE A 67 15.96 16.23 22.94
C ILE A 67 15.55 16.81 21.59
N VAL A 68 14.37 17.42 21.49
CA VAL A 68 13.85 17.90 20.20
C VAL A 68 14.71 19.02 19.64
N GLN A 69 15.04 20.03 20.45
CA GLN A 69 15.90 21.14 20.02
C GLN A 69 17.33 20.70 19.66
N ALA A 70 17.79 19.54 20.15
CA ALA A 70 19.09 18.97 19.81
C ALA A 70 19.06 18.18 18.49
N ILE A 71 17.96 17.47 18.20
CA ILE A 71 17.86 16.58 17.02
C ILE A 71 17.25 17.30 15.81
N GLU A 72 16.21 18.11 15.99
CA GLU A 72 15.46 18.72 14.89
C GLU A 72 16.35 19.52 13.92
N PRO A 73 17.29 20.37 14.37
CA PRO A 73 18.17 21.12 13.47
C PRO A 73 19.06 20.22 12.61
N GLU A 74 19.54 19.11 13.16
CA GLU A 74 20.45 18.18 12.48
C GLU A 74 19.75 17.44 11.33
N VAL A 75 18.46 17.11 11.50
CA VAL A 75 17.70 16.39 10.47
C VAL A 75 16.99 17.31 9.48
N ARG A 76 16.76 18.59 9.84
CA ARG A 76 15.97 19.53 9.04
C ARG A 76 16.63 19.92 7.71
N PHE A 77 17.96 19.93 7.66
CA PHE A 77 18.73 20.39 6.49
C PHE A 77 19.33 19.25 5.67
N LEU A 78 18.91 18.00 5.95
CA LEU A 78 19.32 16.86 5.14
C LEU A 78 18.72 16.95 3.73
N ASP A 79 19.41 16.33 2.77
CA ASP A 79 18.98 16.36 1.37
C ASP A 79 17.62 15.68 1.19
N GLY A 80 16.79 16.26 0.33
CA GLY A 80 15.44 15.76 0.07
C GLY A 80 14.41 15.96 1.19
N VAL A 81 14.74 16.58 2.33
CA VAL A 81 13.77 16.85 3.41
C VAL A 81 12.78 17.93 2.98
N LYS A 82 11.49 17.57 2.98
CA LYS A 82 10.36 18.48 2.72
C LYS A 82 9.92 19.19 4.00
N ARG A 83 9.80 18.46 5.11
CA ARG A 83 9.29 19.00 6.38
C ARG A 83 9.72 18.13 7.56
N VAL A 84 10.00 18.75 8.70
CA VAL A 84 10.16 18.06 9.99
C VAL A 84 8.99 18.43 10.89
N ARG A 85 8.43 17.45 11.61
CA ARG A 85 7.43 17.65 12.65
C ARG A 85 7.87 16.93 13.91
N SER A 86 7.94 17.66 15.01
CA SER A 86 8.27 17.16 16.33
C SER A 86 7.03 17.17 17.23
N THR A 87 6.97 16.25 18.18
CA THR A 87 5.94 16.19 19.21
C THR A 87 6.58 15.71 20.49
N SER A 88 6.47 16.54 21.52
CA SER A 88 6.98 16.29 22.86
C SER A 88 5.80 15.95 23.77
N VAL A 89 5.83 14.77 24.36
CA VAL A 89 4.87 14.34 25.39
C VAL A 89 5.64 13.77 26.56
N GLU A 90 5.02 13.72 27.74
CA GLU A 90 5.67 13.17 28.93
C GLU A 90 6.31 11.80 28.65
N GLY A 91 7.60 11.69 28.94
CA GLY A 91 8.36 10.46 28.75
C GLY A 91 8.87 10.14 27.34
N VAL A 92 8.44 10.83 26.27
CA VAL A 92 8.89 10.51 24.89
C VAL A 92 8.89 11.71 23.92
N ALA A 93 9.96 11.80 23.12
CA ALA A 93 10.06 12.66 21.95
C ALA A 93 9.76 11.88 20.67
N LYS A 94 8.90 12.41 19.79
CA LYS A 94 8.65 11.87 18.45
C LYS A 94 8.95 12.90 17.38
N ILE A 95 9.89 12.60 16.51
CA ILE A 95 10.31 13.46 15.40
C ILE A 95 10.03 12.72 14.09
N SER A 96 9.26 13.33 13.20
CA SER A 96 8.88 12.80 11.90
C SER A 96 9.52 13.67 10.82
N VAL A 97 10.40 13.08 10.02
CA VAL A 97 11.08 13.71 8.90
C VAL A 97 10.40 13.27 7.61
N GLU A 98 9.73 14.20 6.95
CA GLU A 98 9.04 14.02 5.67
C GLU A 98 9.98 14.40 4.52
N PHE A 99 10.11 13.51 3.54
CA PHE A 99 10.93 13.69 2.35
C PHE A 99 10.09 14.03 1.12
N LEU A 100 10.76 14.59 0.10
CA LEU A 100 10.17 14.84 -1.20
C LEU A 100 9.90 13.51 -1.94
N PRO A 101 8.85 13.44 -2.77
CA PRO A 101 8.57 12.24 -3.56
C PRO A 101 9.75 11.86 -4.46
N GLY A 102 10.12 10.57 -4.47
CA GLY A 102 11.19 10.04 -5.31
C GLY A 102 12.60 10.12 -4.69
N THR A 103 12.71 10.59 -3.44
CA THR A 103 13.95 10.50 -2.67
C THR A 103 14.34 9.03 -2.43
N ASP A 104 15.63 8.72 -2.52
CA ASP A 104 16.13 7.41 -2.11
C ASP A 104 16.06 7.29 -0.59
N MET A 105 15.04 6.57 -0.13
CA MET A 105 14.78 6.42 1.30
C MET A 105 15.77 5.52 2.04
N GLN A 106 16.61 4.75 1.34
CA GLN A 106 17.71 4.04 2.01
C GLN A 106 18.86 5.00 2.31
N ALA A 107 19.22 5.85 1.34
CA ALA A 107 20.20 6.90 1.56
C ALA A 107 19.72 7.89 2.64
N ALA A 108 18.47 8.35 2.55
CA ALA A 108 17.87 9.24 3.54
C ALA A 108 17.87 8.64 4.96
N LEU A 109 17.64 7.33 5.10
CA LEU A 109 17.69 6.66 6.40
C LEU A 109 19.11 6.69 6.97
N ALA A 110 20.12 6.37 6.17
CA ALA A 110 21.52 6.43 6.59
C ALA A 110 21.95 7.85 6.97
N ASP A 111 21.47 8.86 6.23
CA ASP A 111 21.74 10.27 6.51
C ASP A 111 21.12 10.71 7.85
N VAL A 112 19.86 10.33 8.11
CA VAL A 112 19.19 10.60 9.39
C VAL A 112 19.88 9.86 10.54
N GLU A 113 20.23 8.58 10.37
CA GLU A 113 20.98 7.82 11.37
C GLU A 113 22.32 8.46 11.71
N THR A 114 23.03 8.95 10.69
CA THR A 114 24.31 9.64 10.85
C THR A 114 24.15 10.97 11.56
N ALA A 115 23.17 11.79 11.18
CA ALA A 115 22.92 13.09 11.77
C ALA A 115 22.53 12.98 13.25
N VAL A 116 21.56 12.09 13.56
CA VAL A 116 21.13 11.84 14.94
C VAL A 116 22.26 11.23 15.78
N GLY A 117 23.07 10.34 15.18
CA GLY A 117 24.21 9.71 15.86
C GLY A 117 25.34 10.66 16.25
N GLN A 118 25.41 11.86 15.65
CA GLN A 118 26.39 12.90 15.99
C GLN A 118 25.95 13.77 17.17
N VAL A 119 24.68 13.72 17.56
CA VAL A 119 24.14 14.48 18.70
C VAL A 119 24.69 13.89 20.00
N SER A 120 25.59 14.63 20.65
CA SER A 120 26.24 14.22 21.92
C SER A 120 25.63 14.88 23.16
N THR A 121 24.65 15.78 22.98
CA THR A 121 24.02 16.57 24.06
C THR A 121 22.79 15.90 24.66
N LEU A 122 22.41 14.69 24.20
CA LEU A 122 21.24 14.00 24.73
C LEU A 122 21.43 13.66 26.23
N PRO A 123 20.36 13.74 27.04
CA PRO A 123 20.41 13.37 28.46
C PRO A 123 20.92 11.94 28.67
N LYS A 124 21.80 11.75 29.66
CA LYS A 124 22.39 10.43 29.96
C LYS A 124 21.37 9.37 30.38
N ASP A 125 20.24 9.82 30.94
CA ASP A 125 19.17 8.97 31.42
C ASP A 125 18.10 8.71 30.34
N SER A 126 18.26 9.27 29.14
CA SER A 126 17.41 8.95 27.99
C SER A 126 17.88 7.66 27.31
N GLU A 127 16.92 6.93 26.75
CA GLU A 127 17.19 5.78 25.91
C GLU A 127 17.79 6.23 24.56
N LYS A 128 18.45 5.30 23.86
CA LYS A 128 19.04 5.61 22.56
C LYS A 128 17.94 5.93 21.53
N PRO A 129 18.16 6.91 20.63
CA PRO A 129 17.23 7.19 19.56
C PRO A 129 16.92 5.96 18.71
N GLU A 130 15.65 5.66 18.56
CA GLU A 130 15.15 4.63 17.66
C GLU A 130 14.75 5.28 16.33
N ILE A 131 15.44 4.92 15.26
CA ILE A 131 15.27 5.52 13.94
C ILE A 131 14.69 4.45 13.02
N LYS A 132 13.54 4.72 12.42
CA LYS A 132 12.83 3.78 11.55
C LYS A 132 12.26 4.49 10.34
N ARG A 133 12.48 3.91 9.15
CA ARG A 133 11.69 4.26 7.97
C ARG A 133 10.26 3.79 8.18
N ILE A 134 9.31 4.70 8.03
CA ILE A 134 7.90 4.33 8.02
C ILE A 134 7.56 3.79 6.64
N VAL A 135 7.33 2.48 6.58
CA VAL A 135 6.82 1.82 5.37
C VAL A 135 5.30 1.84 5.44
N ARG A 136 4.67 2.32 4.36
CA ARG A 136 3.21 2.32 4.24
C ARG A 136 2.71 0.90 3.98
N TYR A 137 1.74 0.50 4.78
CA TYR A 137 0.92 -0.67 4.54
C TYR A 137 -0.54 -0.24 4.46
N ASP A 138 -1.26 -0.72 3.45
CA ASP A 138 -2.69 -0.45 3.31
C ASP A 138 -3.47 -1.53 4.06
N THR A 139 -4.42 -1.11 4.89
CA THR A 139 -5.29 -2.05 5.61
C THR A 139 -6.28 -2.67 4.63
N ILE A 140 -6.34 -4.00 4.58
CA ILE A 140 -7.24 -4.77 3.71
C ILE A 140 -8.54 -5.11 4.43
N ASN A 141 -8.42 -5.64 5.65
CA ASN A 141 -9.54 -5.89 6.53
C ASN A 141 -9.07 -5.89 7.99
N ARG A 142 -10.05 -5.84 8.88
CA ARG A 142 -9.86 -6.01 10.32
C ARG A 142 -10.54 -7.29 10.76
N ILE A 143 -9.84 -8.12 11.51
CA ILE A 143 -10.40 -9.36 12.07
C ILE A 143 -10.57 -9.12 13.57
N VAL A 144 -11.80 -9.19 14.07
CA VAL A 144 -12.09 -9.04 15.49
C VAL A 144 -12.43 -10.40 16.07
N ILE A 145 -11.63 -10.82 17.05
CA ILE A 145 -11.81 -12.03 17.83
C ILE A 145 -12.41 -11.63 19.16
N SER A 146 -13.59 -12.15 19.50
CA SER A 146 -14.26 -11.84 20.76
C SER A 146 -14.91 -13.06 21.38
N GLY A 147 -14.93 -13.13 22.70
CA GLY A 147 -15.54 -14.25 23.40
C GLY A 147 -15.29 -14.22 24.91
N PRO A 148 -16.00 -15.06 25.68
CA PRO A 148 -15.89 -15.12 27.14
C PRO A 148 -14.65 -15.92 27.58
N TYR A 149 -13.48 -15.56 27.04
CA TYR A 149 -12.20 -16.22 27.33
C TYR A 149 -11.23 -15.27 28.02
N PRO A 150 -10.28 -15.81 28.81
CA PRO A 150 -9.19 -14.99 29.36
C PRO A 150 -8.39 -14.31 28.25
N GLU A 151 -7.90 -13.11 28.52
CA GLU A 151 -7.12 -12.31 27.56
C GLU A 151 -5.88 -13.05 27.05
N SER A 152 -5.22 -13.85 27.88
CA SER A 152 -4.11 -14.71 27.47
C SER A 152 -4.50 -15.74 26.40
N SER A 153 -5.70 -16.32 26.52
CA SER A 153 -6.22 -17.29 25.55
C SER A 153 -6.60 -16.59 24.24
N LEU A 154 -7.28 -15.44 24.31
CA LEU A 154 -7.57 -14.63 23.12
C LEU A 154 -6.29 -14.20 22.41
N LYS A 155 -5.27 -13.79 23.17
CA LYS A 155 -3.96 -13.36 22.65
C LYS A 155 -3.21 -14.51 21.98
N ALA A 156 -3.26 -15.71 22.56
CA ALA A 156 -2.66 -16.90 21.95
C ALA A 156 -3.34 -17.26 20.62
N ILE A 157 -4.67 -17.20 20.56
CA ILE A 157 -5.45 -17.45 19.32
C ILE A 157 -5.16 -16.37 18.28
N ALA A 158 -5.14 -15.08 18.68
CA ALA A 158 -4.81 -13.97 17.79
C ALA A 158 -3.40 -14.11 17.21
N LYS A 159 -2.40 -14.49 18.03
CA LYS A 159 -1.05 -14.77 17.55
C LYS A 159 -1.02 -15.93 16.57
N GLY A 160 -1.72 -17.02 16.84
CA GLY A 160 -1.84 -18.14 15.90
C GLY A 160 -2.43 -17.71 14.56
N ILE A 161 -3.55 -16.97 14.59
CA ILE A 161 -4.17 -16.41 13.38
C ILE A 161 -3.22 -15.48 12.62
N ARG A 162 -2.50 -14.61 13.33
CA ARG A 162 -1.51 -13.71 12.74
C ARG A 162 -0.43 -14.51 12.01
N ASP A 163 0.17 -15.49 12.68
CA ASP A 163 1.28 -16.27 12.16
C ASP A 163 0.83 -17.12 10.94
N ASP A 164 -0.35 -17.75 11.00
CA ASP A 164 -0.93 -18.49 9.87
C ASP A 164 -1.22 -17.59 8.65
N LEU A 165 -1.66 -16.35 8.87
CA LEU A 165 -1.89 -15.38 7.79
C LEU A 165 -0.57 -14.94 7.15
N LEU A 166 0.46 -14.68 7.95
CA LEU A 166 1.80 -14.34 7.46
C LEU A 166 2.38 -15.49 6.62
N ASP A 167 2.24 -16.73 7.09
CA ASP A 167 2.70 -17.94 6.36
C ASP A 167 1.98 -18.15 5.02
N ARG A 168 0.74 -17.64 4.90
CA ARG A 168 -0.05 -17.64 3.65
C ARG A 168 0.26 -16.46 2.73
N GLY A 169 1.28 -15.65 3.06
CA GLY A 169 1.76 -14.55 2.24
C GLY A 169 0.95 -13.27 2.39
N VAL A 170 0.37 -13.01 3.56
CA VAL A 170 -0.04 -11.66 3.96
C VAL A 170 1.21 -10.89 4.41
N ASP A 171 1.38 -9.66 3.94
CA ASP A 171 2.62 -8.89 4.19
C ASP A 171 2.79 -8.48 5.65
N LYS A 172 1.70 -8.04 6.30
CA LYS A 172 1.74 -7.54 7.68
C LYS A 172 0.42 -7.74 8.40
N VAL A 173 0.50 -8.15 9.66
CA VAL A 173 -0.67 -8.30 10.54
C VAL A 173 -0.33 -7.74 11.93
N ASP A 174 -0.89 -6.58 12.26
CA ASP A 174 -0.73 -5.96 13.57
C ASP A 174 -1.86 -6.42 14.51
N ILE A 175 -1.56 -6.56 15.80
CA ILE A 175 -2.55 -6.95 16.82
C ILE A 175 -2.82 -5.75 17.73
N THR A 176 -4.08 -5.40 17.91
CA THR A 176 -4.55 -4.34 18.81
C THR A 176 -5.49 -4.90 19.88
N GLY A 177 -5.52 -4.27 21.06
CA GLY A 177 -6.31 -4.75 22.20
C GLY A 177 -5.73 -5.99 22.90
N ALA A 178 -4.51 -6.40 22.56
CA ALA A 178 -3.77 -7.47 23.23
C ALA A 178 -2.67 -6.87 24.10
N ARG A 179 -2.91 -6.71 25.40
CA ARG A 179 -1.98 -5.99 26.27
C ARG A 179 -0.73 -6.81 26.55
N ASP A 180 0.39 -6.13 26.77
CA ASP A 180 1.65 -6.77 27.12
C ASP A 180 1.59 -7.39 28.50
N GLU A 181 2.30 -8.51 28.64
CA GLU A 181 2.42 -9.23 29.91
C GLU A 181 3.57 -8.59 30.70
N GLU A 182 3.26 -8.16 31.92
CA GLU A 182 4.20 -7.51 32.82
C GLU A 182 4.32 -8.32 34.11
N ILE A 183 5.51 -8.31 34.70
CA ILE A 183 5.73 -8.85 36.05
C ILE A 183 5.79 -7.67 37.00
N TRP A 184 4.75 -7.52 37.81
CA TRP A 184 4.66 -6.48 38.82
C TRP A 184 5.35 -6.95 40.09
N VAL A 185 6.26 -6.12 40.60
CA VAL A 185 6.95 -6.34 41.87
C VAL A 185 6.52 -5.22 42.82
N GLU A 186 5.55 -5.53 43.68
CA GLU A 186 4.99 -4.59 44.64
C GLU A 186 5.69 -4.76 46.00
N VAL A 187 6.44 -3.75 46.44
CA VAL A 187 7.19 -3.81 47.70
C VAL A 187 6.56 -2.86 48.72
N ALA A 188 6.25 -3.37 49.91
CA ALA A 188 5.72 -2.55 50.99
C ALA A 188 6.81 -1.60 51.54
N PRO A 189 6.52 -0.29 51.71
CA PRO A 189 7.50 0.68 52.21
C PRO A 189 8.12 0.30 53.57
N GLU A 190 7.36 -0.35 54.45
CA GLU A 190 7.81 -0.77 55.77
C GLU A 190 8.92 -1.83 55.67
N ARG A 191 8.81 -2.75 54.71
CA ARG A 191 9.81 -3.81 54.47
C ARG A 191 11.11 -3.26 53.90
N LEU A 192 11.02 -2.22 53.06
CA LEU A 192 12.20 -1.51 52.55
C LEU A 192 12.97 -0.85 53.70
N LEU A 193 12.26 -0.20 54.64
CA LEU A 193 12.85 0.43 55.82
C LEU A 193 13.48 -0.57 56.78
N GLU A 194 12.78 -1.67 57.12
CA GLU A 194 13.29 -2.72 58.01
C GLU A 194 14.61 -3.32 57.51
N LEU A 195 14.70 -3.53 56.19
CA LEU A 195 15.87 -4.11 55.55
C LEU A 195 16.87 -3.06 55.09
N ASN A 196 16.63 -1.77 55.30
CA ASN A 196 17.46 -0.67 54.80
C ASN A 196 17.83 -0.87 53.32
N LEU A 197 16.81 -1.04 52.49
CA LEU A 197 16.87 -1.20 51.05
C LEU A 197 16.03 -0.10 50.38
N THR A 198 16.45 0.30 49.19
CA THR A 198 15.70 1.21 48.31
C THR A 198 15.09 0.43 47.14
N LEU A 199 14.13 1.04 46.43
CA LEU A 199 13.61 0.46 45.18
C LEU A 199 14.72 0.32 44.11
N SER A 200 15.68 1.24 44.09
CA SER A 200 16.84 1.16 43.20
C SER A 200 17.70 -0.07 43.47
N ASP A 201 17.93 -0.41 44.75
CA ASP A 201 18.68 -1.61 45.13
C ASP A 201 17.98 -2.89 44.64
N ILE A 202 16.64 -2.92 44.72
CA ILE A 202 15.84 -4.05 44.22
C ILE A 202 15.92 -4.13 42.70
N SER A 203 15.76 -2.99 42.01
CA SER A 203 15.84 -2.90 40.55
C SER A 203 17.21 -3.38 40.03
N GLU A 204 18.31 -2.96 40.66
CA GLU A 204 19.67 -3.41 40.30
C GLU A 204 19.85 -4.92 40.50
N ARG A 205 19.31 -5.48 41.59
CA ARG A 205 19.39 -6.93 41.84
C ARG A 205 18.60 -7.74 40.84
N ILE A 206 17.39 -7.30 40.51
CA ILE A 206 16.58 -7.94 39.46
C ILE A 206 17.33 -7.86 38.12
N ARG A 207 17.86 -6.68 37.77
CA ARG A 207 18.61 -6.46 36.54
C ARG A 207 19.87 -7.32 36.48
N GLY A 208 20.61 -7.47 37.57
CA GLY A 208 21.83 -8.28 37.62
C GLY A 208 21.57 -9.79 37.60
N ALA A 209 20.48 -10.25 38.22
CA ALA A 209 20.12 -11.66 38.26
C ALA A 209 19.41 -12.14 36.98
N SER A 210 18.64 -11.27 36.33
CA SER A 210 17.82 -11.61 35.16
C SER A 210 18.51 -11.25 33.84
N GLN A 211 19.70 -11.81 33.63
CA GLN A 211 20.46 -11.66 32.38
C GLN A 211 20.97 -13.00 31.88
N ASP A 212 20.89 -13.21 30.57
CA ASP A 212 21.54 -14.33 29.91
C ASP A 212 22.99 -13.94 29.59
N LEU A 213 23.95 -14.57 30.27
CA LEU A 213 25.38 -14.32 30.07
C LEU A 213 26.02 -15.44 29.24
N PRO A 214 26.72 -15.12 28.13
CA PRO A 214 27.53 -16.10 27.41
C PRO A 214 28.72 -16.53 28.29
N SER A 215 28.87 -17.82 28.55
CA SER A 215 29.85 -18.35 29.52
C SER A 215 31.11 -18.94 28.86
N GLY A 216 31.31 -18.65 27.57
CA GLY A 216 32.48 -19.07 26.81
C GLY A 216 32.30 -20.36 26.01
N ASN A 217 33.38 -20.79 25.34
CA ASN A 217 33.42 -21.98 24.50
C ASN A 217 34.41 -23.00 25.07
N ILE A 218 34.00 -24.27 25.16
CA ILE A 218 34.95 -25.36 25.38
C ILE A 218 35.55 -25.72 24.02
N SER A 219 36.88 -25.72 23.95
CA SER A 219 37.64 -26.17 22.78
C SER A 219 38.32 -27.50 23.08
N GLY A 220 38.04 -28.50 22.25
CA GLY A 220 38.55 -29.88 22.30
C GLY A 220 38.15 -30.62 21.02
N ALA A 221 38.03 -31.95 21.04
CA ALA A 221 37.58 -32.74 19.86
C ALA A 221 36.17 -32.35 19.35
N LEU A 222 35.36 -31.72 20.19
CA LEU A 222 34.08 -31.10 19.84
C LEU A 222 34.05 -29.68 20.42
N LYS A 223 33.77 -28.67 19.59
CA LYS A 223 33.49 -27.30 20.08
C LYS A 223 32.06 -27.23 20.60
N LYS A 224 31.89 -26.83 21.86
CA LYS A 224 30.58 -26.56 22.46
C LYS A 224 30.58 -25.19 23.12
N THR A 225 29.52 -24.43 22.91
CA THR A 225 29.27 -23.14 23.56
C THR A 225 28.51 -23.37 24.85
N ILE A 226 28.99 -22.78 25.94
CA ILE A 226 28.31 -22.80 27.24
C ILE A 226 27.59 -21.47 27.39
N ARG A 227 26.32 -21.54 27.77
CA ARG A 227 25.49 -20.38 28.09
C ARG A 227 24.89 -20.55 29.47
N SER A 228 24.97 -19.50 30.29
CA SER A 228 24.18 -19.41 31.52
C SER A 228 22.80 -18.88 31.18
N ILE A 229 21.77 -19.67 31.48
CA ILE A 229 20.38 -19.25 31.35
C ILE A 229 20.02 -18.60 32.68
N GLY A 230 19.99 -17.27 32.70
CA GLY A 230 19.74 -16.47 33.91
C GLY A 230 18.50 -15.60 33.80
N LEU A 231 17.98 -15.40 32.59
CA LEU A 231 16.78 -14.60 32.36
C LEU A 231 15.54 -15.29 32.96
N GLU A 232 15.00 -14.69 34.02
CA GLU A 232 13.77 -15.15 34.67
C GLU A 232 12.56 -14.48 34.02
N LYS A 233 11.68 -15.30 33.42
CA LYS A 233 10.51 -14.84 32.64
C LYS A 233 9.17 -15.03 33.34
N SER A 234 9.18 -15.50 34.59
CA SER A 234 7.96 -15.75 35.35
C SER A 234 8.00 -15.04 36.70
N ALA A 235 6.84 -14.69 37.23
CA ALA A 235 6.74 -14.11 38.57
C ALA A 235 7.37 -15.01 39.64
N ALA A 236 7.21 -16.32 39.51
CA ALA A 236 7.82 -17.30 40.42
C ALA A 236 9.35 -17.30 40.32
N GLY A 237 9.89 -17.13 39.10
CA GLY A 237 11.32 -16.96 38.85
C GLY A 237 11.89 -15.72 39.51
N ILE A 238 11.29 -14.57 39.22
CA ILE A 238 11.67 -13.26 39.78
C ILE A 238 11.56 -13.28 41.32
N GLY A 239 10.53 -13.90 41.88
CA GLY A 239 10.35 -14.03 43.33
C GLY A 239 11.46 -14.80 44.05
N ARG A 240 12.25 -15.63 43.35
CA ARG A 240 13.39 -16.39 43.91
C ARG A 240 14.71 -15.62 43.85
N ILE A 241 14.72 -14.37 43.38
CA ILE A 241 15.91 -13.53 43.36
C ILE A 241 16.28 -13.16 44.80
N GLU A 242 17.56 -13.32 45.15
CA GLU A 242 18.09 -12.97 46.47
C GLU A 242 18.25 -11.45 46.60
N VAL A 243 17.53 -10.86 47.56
CA VAL A 243 17.50 -9.40 47.78
C VAL A 243 18.39 -8.96 48.94
N ARG A 244 18.69 -9.84 49.89
CA ARG A 244 19.66 -9.54 50.94
C ARG A 244 20.16 -10.83 51.60
N SER A 245 21.42 -10.85 51.99
CA SER A 245 21.92 -11.82 52.96
C SER A 245 22.03 -11.13 54.31
N LEU A 246 21.37 -11.68 55.33
CA LEU A 246 21.43 -11.21 56.72
C LEU A 246 22.77 -11.61 57.34
N LYS A 247 23.14 -10.95 58.46
CA LYS A 247 24.43 -11.19 59.16
C LYS A 247 24.56 -12.62 59.72
N ASN A 248 23.44 -13.31 59.90
CA ASN A 248 23.35 -14.71 60.32
C ASN A 248 23.51 -15.71 59.15
N GLY A 249 23.69 -15.24 57.91
CA GLY A 249 23.79 -16.08 56.71
C GLY A 249 22.44 -16.45 56.09
N GLU A 250 21.32 -15.99 56.66
CA GLU A 250 19.99 -16.19 56.13
C GLU A 250 19.76 -15.32 54.88
N LYS A 251 19.15 -15.91 53.86
CA LYS A 251 18.89 -15.25 52.58
C LYS A 251 17.44 -14.79 52.52
N VAL A 252 17.25 -13.52 52.23
CA VAL A 252 15.94 -12.91 51.99
C VAL A 252 15.71 -12.86 50.50
N PHE A 253 14.65 -13.53 50.05
CA PHE A 253 14.24 -13.55 48.65
C PHE A 253 13.21 -12.45 48.37
N LEU A 254 13.05 -12.10 47.09
CA LEU A 254 12.12 -11.05 46.69
C LEU A 254 10.69 -11.38 47.08
N LYS A 255 10.28 -12.65 46.95
CA LYS A 255 8.96 -13.15 47.40
C LYS A 255 8.69 -12.96 48.91
N ASP A 256 9.74 -12.80 49.73
CA ASP A 256 9.59 -12.68 51.19
C ASP A 256 9.28 -11.23 51.60
N ILE A 257 9.54 -10.26 50.71
CA ILE A 257 9.42 -8.82 50.98
C ILE A 257 8.51 -8.08 49.98
N ALA A 258 8.19 -8.73 48.85
CA ALA A 258 7.41 -8.17 47.76
C ALA A 258 6.36 -9.15 47.25
N VAL A 259 5.25 -8.61 46.77
CA VAL A 259 4.23 -9.35 46.04
C VAL A 259 4.61 -9.34 44.56
N VAL A 260 4.98 -10.50 44.03
CA VAL A 260 5.35 -10.66 42.62
C VAL A 260 4.21 -11.32 41.86
N ARG A 261 3.65 -10.65 40.85
CA ARG A 261 2.49 -11.15 40.08
C ARG A 261 2.66 -10.88 38.59
N GLU A 262 2.19 -11.81 37.77
CA GLU A 262 2.00 -11.59 36.34
C GLU A 262 0.67 -10.84 36.13
N ARG A 263 0.76 -9.72 35.41
CA ARG A 263 -0.35 -8.82 35.09
C ARG A 263 -0.27 -8.46 33.62
N PHE A 264 -1.36 -7.90 33.11
CA PHE A 264 -1.32 -7.20 31.83
C PHE A 264 -1.09 -5.71 32.10
N SER A 265 -0.38 -5.05 31.19
CA SER A 265 -0.15 -3.60 31.26
C SER A 265 -1.48 -2.85 31.44
N GLU A 266 -1.55 -1.94 32.42
CA GLU A 266 -2.75 -1.14 32.68
C GLU A 266 -2.83 0.13 31.85
N THR A 267 -1.70 0.54 31.25
CA THR A 267 -1.59 1.75 30.42
C THR A 267 -2.03 1.51 28.97
N GLN A 268 -2.10 0.25 28.54
CA GLN A 268 -2.48 -0.12 27.19
C GLN A 268 -4.00 -0.25 27.04
N PRO A 269 -4.55 0.17 25.89
CA PRO A 269 -5.99 0.14 25.67
C PRO A 269 -6.53 -1.29 25.61
N THR A 270 -7.69 -1.50 26.22
CA THR A 270 -8.47 -2.73 26.07
C THR A 270 -9.51 -2.57 24.98
N LEU A 271 -9.76 -3.64 24.21
CA LEU A 271 -10.83 -3.65 23.22
C LEU A 271 -11.99 -4.53 23.70
N GLU A 272 -13.21 -4.08 23.43
CA GLU A 272 -14.44 -4.83 23.72
C GLU A 272 -15.39 -4.78 22.53
N ARG A 273 -16.09 -5.89 22.30
CA ARG A 273 -17.12 -6.03 21.28
C ARG A 273 -18.39 -6.48 21.95
N LYS A 274 -19.46 -5.69 21.87
CA LYS A 274 -20.77 -6.02 22.48
C LYS A 274 -20.67 -6.41 23.97
N GLY A 275 -19.76 -5.76 24.72
CA GLY A 275 -19.56 -5.99 26.15
C GLY A 275 -18.71 -7.23 26.51
N VAL A 276 -18.09 -7.91 25.54
CA VAL A 276 -17.09 -8.95 25.80
C VAL A 276 -15.71 -8.52 25.31
N ARG A 277 -14.65 -8.99 25.99
CA ARG A 277 -13.26 -8.71 25.62
C ARG A 277 -13.00 -9.15 24.18
N ALA A 278 -12.28 -8.31 23.44
CA ALA A 278 -11.94 -8.55 22.05
C ALA A 278 -10.46 -8.25 21.79
N ILE A 279 -9.92 -8.88 20.76
CA ILE A 279 -8.63 -8.57 20.17
C ILE A 279 -8.85 -8.38 18.68
N GLU A 280 -8.28 -7.34 18.13
CA GLU A 280 -8.41 -7.00 16.72
C GLU A 280 -7.08 -7.22 16.01
N LEU A 281 -7.13 -7.77 14.80
CA LEU A 281 -5.99 -7.91 13.91
C LEU A 281 -6.20 -7.01 12.71
N HIS A 282 -5.20 -6.19 12.41
CA HIS A 282 -5.17 -5.35 11.21
C HIS A 282 -4.39 -6.11 10.16
N VAL A 283 -5.09 -6.67 9.18
CA VAL A 283 -4.46 -7.32 8.03
C VAL A 283 -4.11 -6.24 7.03
N GLN A 284 -2.84 -6.15 6.68
CA GLN A 284 -2.32 -5.11 5.80
C GLN A 284 -1.50 -5.71 4.66
N ARG A 285 -1.48 -5.01 3.54
CA ARG A 285 -0.65 -5.32 2.39
C ARG A 285 0.46 -4.30 2.20
N ALA A 286 1.57 -4.73 1.63
CA ALA A 286 2.55 -3.83 1.03
C ALA A 286 1.96 -3.21 -0.24
N VAL A 287 2.43 -2.02 -0.61
CA VAL A 287 1.95 -1.27 -1.78
C VAL A 287 2.05 -2.10 -3.09
N ALA A 288 3.07 -2.94 -3.22
CA ALA A 288 3.30 -3.77 -4.41
C ALA A 288 2.35 -4.98 -4.53
N ALA A 289 1.69 -5.41 -3.46
CA ALA A 289 0.81 -6.58 -3.46
C ALA A 289 -0.61 -6.24 -3.92
N ASP A 290 -1.29 -7.15 -4.62
CA ASP A 290 -2.67 -6.93 -5.05
C ASP A 290 -3.66 -7.02 -3.86
N ALA A 291 -4.52 -6.02 -3.72
CA ALA A 291 -5.44 -5.91 -2.59
C ALA A 291 -6.53 -6.97 -2.60
N LEU A 292 -7.02 -7.36 -3.79
CA LEU A 292 -8.06 -8.37 -3.92
C LEU A 292 -7.51 -9.77 -3.67
N GLU A 293 -6.29 -10.05 -4.13
CA GLU A 293 -5.63 -11.33 -3.89
C GLU A 293 -5.39 -11.58 -2.39
N VAL A 294 -4.86 -10.58 -1.67
CA VAL A 294 -4.64 -10.68 -0.21
C VAL A 294 -5.97 -10.88 0.53
N ALA A 295 -7.02 -10.16 0.12
CA ALA A 295 -8.34 -10.30 0.72
C ALA A 295 -8.91 -11.72 0.52
N ASP A 296 -8.78 -12.28 -0.68
CA ASP A 296 -9.25 -13.63 -1.00
C ASP A 296 -8.50 -14.70 -0.19
N ARG A 297 -7.19 -14.52 0.03
CA ARG A 297 -6.39 -15.40 0.92
C ARG A 297 -6.91 -15.38 2.35
N VAL A 298 -7.21 -14.20 2.89
CA VAL A 298 -7.73 -14.06 4.26
C VAL A 298 -9.14 -14.64 4.38
N GLU A 299 -10.02 -14.39 3.41
CA GLU A 299 -11.38 -14.91 3.41
C GLU A 299 -11.39 -16.44 3.38
N ASN A 300 -10.59 -17.05 2.49
CA ASN A 300 -10.45 -18.51 2.41
C ASN A 300 -9.91 -19.10 3.72
N TYR A 301 -8.88 -18.47 4.32
CA TYR A 301 -8.36 -18.91 5.61
C TYR A 301 -9.41 -18.87 6.72
N LEU A 302 -10.16 -17.77 6.83
CA LEU A 302 -11.19 -17.63 7.87
C LEU A 302 -12.36 -18.60 7.65
N LYS A 303 -12.67 -18.94 6.40
CA LYS A 303 -13.67 -19.96 6.06
C LYS A 303 -13.27 -21.35 6.57
N ASP A 304 -11.99 -21.69 6.45
CA ASP A 304 -11.44 -22.97 6.93
C ASP A 304 -11.26 -22.99 8.47
N LEU A 305 -10.92 -21.84 9.06
CA LEU A 305 -10.68 -21.71 10.49
C LEU A 305 -11.96 -21.68 11.33
N ARG A 306 -13.01 -20.96 10.89
CA ARG A 306 -14.25 -20.78 11.68
C ARG A 306 -14.85 -22.09 12.22
N PRO A 307 -14.89 -23.20 11.46
CA PRO A 307 -15.37 -24.49 11.95
C PRO A 307 -14.51 -25.14 13.05
N THR A 308 -13.23 -24.79 13.16
CA THR A 308 -12.29 -25.39 14.13
C THR A 308 -12.23 -24.61 15.44
N LEU A 309 -12.90 -23.46 15.52
CA LEU A 309 -12.88 -22.59 16.69
C LEU A 309 -13.74 -23.14 17.84
N PRO A 310 -13.35 -22.87 19.10
CA PRO A 310 -14.12 -23.31 20.25
C PRO A 310 -15.49 -22.58 20.34
N PRO A 311 -16.48 -23.20 20.99
CA PRO A 311 -17.84 -22.65 21.06
C PRO A 311 -17.86 -21.32 21.83
N ASN A 312 -18.59 -20.32 21.32
CA ASN A 312 -18.68 -18.95 21.84
C ASN A 312 -17.47 -18.04 21.54
N LEU A 313 -16.51 -18.50 20.74
CA LEU A 313 -15.52 -17.61 20.12
C LEU A 313 -16.07 -17.07 18.80
N LEU A 314 -16.22 -15.76 18.69
CA LEU A 314 -16.70 -15.07 17.50
C LEU A 314 -15.52 -14.42 16.76
N VAL A 315 -15.40 -14.71 15.46
CA VAL A 315 -14.42 -14.11 14.56
C VAL A 315 -15.15 -13.37 13.44
N GLU A 316 -15.27 -12.07 13.60
CA GLU A 316 -15.93 -11.14 12.68
C GLU A 316 -14.88 -10.41 11.82
N THR A 317 -15.22 -10.11 10.57
CA THR A 317 -14.39 -9.27 9.68
C THR A 317 -15.04 -7.92 9.47
N PHE A 318 -14.28 -6.85 9.60
CA PHE A 318 -14.70 -5.45 9.42
C PHE A 318 -13.78 -4.73 8.43
N ASP A 319 -14.21 -3.54 8.00
CA ASP A 319 -13.46 -2.65 7.10
C ASP A 319 -12.93 -3.41 5.88
N VAL A 320 -13.77 -4.25 5.28
CA VAL A 320 -13.41 -5.11 4.14
C VAL A 320 -13.25 -4.22 2.90
N GLN A 321 -12.04 -3.68 2.72
CA GLN A 321 -11.73 -2.77 1.61
C GLN A 321 -11.95 -3.46 0.26
N SER A 322 -11.76 -4.78 0.19
CA SER A 322 -12.01 -5.55 -1.03
C SER A 322 -13.47 -5.50 -1.48
N GLU A 323 -14.46 -5.51 -0.58
CA GLU A 323 -15.88 -5.36 -0.94
C GLU A 323 -16.17 -3.96 -1.50
N LEU A 324 -15.59 -2.92 -0.89
CA LEU A 324 -15.71 -1.56 -1.37
C LEU A 324 -15.03 -1.38 -2.74
N ILE A 325 -13.84 -1.95 -2.92
CA ILE A 325 -13.12 -1.96 -4.21
C ILE A 325 -13.95 -2.68 -5.26
N ARG A 326 -14.39 -3.92 -4.99
CA ARG A 326 -15.18 -4.74 -5.93
C ARG A 326 -16.48 -4.03 -6.32
N SER A 327 -17.23 -3.51 -5.34
CA SER A 327 -18.50 -2.81 -5.62
C SER A 327 -18.32 -1.52 -6.41
N ARG A 328 -17.27 -0.73 -6.13
CA ARG A 328 -16.98 0.51 -6.88
C ARG A 328 -16.48 0.22 -8.28
N ILE A 329 -15.59 -0.75 -8.45
CA ILE A 329 -15.13 -1.18 -9.77
C ILE A 329 -16.32 -1.73 -10.56
N ALA A 330 -17.16 -2.58 -9.97
CA ALA A 330 -18.35 -3.11 -10.63
C ALA A 330 -19.31 -1.99 -11.08
N LEU A 331 -19.57 -1.00 -10.23
CA LEU A 331 -20.39 0.16 -10.58
C LEU A 331 -19.77 0.98 -11.72
N LEU A 332 -18.46 1.19 -11.71
CA LEU A 332 -17.77 1.91 -12.79
C LEU A 332 -17.77 1.12 -14.10
N LEU A 333 -17.60 -0.20 -14.04
CA LEU A 333 -17.71 -1.07 -15.19
C LEU A 333 -19.14 -1.11 -15.74
N GLU A 334 -20.16 -1.15 -14.88
CA GLU A 334 -21.56 -1.09 -15.27
C GLU A 334 -21.90 0.25 -15.94
N ASN A 335 -21.43 1.35 -15.37
CA ASN A 335 -21.57 2.69 -15.95
C ASN A 335 -20.83 2.80 -17.30
N GLY A 336 -19.60 2.30 -17.36
CA GLY A 336 -18.79 2.28 -18.59
C GLY A 336 -19.44 1.43 -19.68
N PHE A 337 -19.97 0.27 -19.33
CA PHE A 337 -20.69 -0.62 -20.25
C PHE A 337 -22.02 -0.02 -20.72
N THR A 338 -22.77 0.61 -19.82
CA THR A 338 -24.00 1.34 -20.17
C THR A 338 -23.69 2.50 -21.10
N GLY A 339 -22.64 3.27 -20.80
CA GLY A 339 -22.12 4.35 -21.66
C GLY A 339 -21.71 3.84 -23.04
N LEU A 340 -21.02 2.69 -23.10
CA LEU A 340 -20.65 2.03 -24.35
C LEU A 340 -21.87 1.63 -25.17
N ILE A 341 -22.88 0.99 -24.57
CA ILE A 341 -24.12 0.61 -25.27
C ILE A 341 -24.81 1.85 -25.83
N LEU A 342 -24.98 2.90 -25.02
CA LEU A 342 -25.61 4.13 -25.46
C LEU A 342 -24.83 4.78 -26.60
N GLY A 343 -23.50 4.82 -26.50
CA GLY A 343 -22.61 5.33 -27.55
C GLY A 343 -22.77 4.53 -28.85
N VAL A 344 -22.73 3.19 -28.78
CA VAL A 344 -22.92 2.31 -29.94
C VAL A 344 -24.30 2.52 -30.57
N LEU A 345 -25.37 2.62 -29.78
CA LEU A 345 -26.72 2.90 -30.32
C LEU A 345 -26.77 4.23 -31.07
N ILE A 346 -26.10 5.27 -30.57
CA ILE A 346 -25.98 6.55 -31.26
C ILE A 346 -25.18 6.41 -32.57
N LEU A 347 -24.08 5.66 -32.56
CA LEU A 347 -23.30 5.38 -33.78
C LEU A 347 -24.18 4.73 -34.87
N PHE A 348 -24.95 3.71 -34.52
CA PHE A 348 -25.85 3.04 -35.47
C PHE A 348 -27.03 3.92 -35.93
N LEU A 349 -27.39 4.95 -35.17
CA LEU A 349 -28.45 5.90 -35.55
C LEU A 349 -27.96 6.91 -36.61
N PHE A 350 -26.70 7.36 -36.52
CA PHE A 350 -26.18 8.45 -37.34
C PHE A 350 -25.24 7.98 -38.47
N LEU A 351 -24.51 6.88 -38.31
CA LEU A 351 -23.51 6.40 -39.28
C LEU A 351 -24.03 5.20 -40.08
N SER A 352 -23.38 4.91 -41.21
CA SER A 352 -23.65 3.69 -41.97
C SER A 352 -23.30 2.44 -41.14
N VAL A 353 -24.10 1.37 -41.27
CA VAL A 353 -23.96 0.14 -40.47
C VAL A 353 -22.53 -0.40 -40.50
N SER A 354 -21.90 -0.38 -41.67
CA SER A 354 -20.52 -0.83 -41.86
C SER A 354 -19.51 0.01 -41.07
N VAL A 355 -19.65 1.34 -41.07
CA VAL A 355 -18.74 2.23 -40.34
C VAL A 355 -19.01 2.15 -38.84
N ALA A 356 -20.27 2.20 -38.42
CA ALA A 356 -20.68 2.09 -37.02
C ALA A 356 -20.18 0.78 -36.39
N PHE A 357 -20.24 -0.34 -37.11
CA PHE A 357 -19.76 -1.63 -36.65
C PHE A 357 -18.25 -1.63 -36.37
N TRP A 358 -17.44 -1.12 -37.29
CA TRP A 358 -15.98 -1.12 -37.13
C TRP A 358 -15.51 -0.14 -36.05
N ILE A 359 -16.14 1.03 -35.93
CA ILE A 359 -15.89 1.94 -34.80
C ILE A 359 -16.25 1.25 -33.48
N SER A 360 -17.39 0.56 -33.42
CA SER A 360 -17.81 -0.16 -32.21
C SER A 360 -16.84 -1.27 -31.79
N ILE A 361 -16.15 -1.90 -32.75
CA ILE A 361 -15.07 -2.87 -32.48
C ILE A 361 -13.77 -2.18 -32.05
N GLY A 362 -13.47 -0.99 -32.59
CA GLY A 362 -12.32 -0.19 -32.19
C GLY A 362 -12.30 0.11 -30.69
N ILE A 363 -13.46 0.46 -30.12
CA ILE A 363 -13.59 0.86 -28.70
C ILE A 363 -12.98 -0.17 -27.71
N PRO A 364 -13.40 -1.46 -27.68
CA PRO A 364 -12.80 -2.44 -26.78
C PRO A 364 -11.31 -2.71 -27.10
N VAL A 365 -10.88 -2.56 -28.36
CA VAL A 365 -9.46 -2.71 -28.75
C VAL A 365 -8.62 -1.58 -28.17
N GLU A 366 -9.12 -0.35 -28.19
CA GLU A 366 -8.45 0.83 -27.65
C GLU A 366 -8.36 0.79 -26.12
N ILE A 367 -9.41 0.32 -25.44
CA ILE A 367 -9.39 0.11 -23.98
C ILE A 367 -8.30 -0.92 -23.62
N LEU A 368 -8.23 -2.04 -24.35
CA LEU A 368 -7.20 -3.05 -24.12
C LEU A 368 -5.79 -2.50 -24.40
N ALA A 369 -5.60 -1.77 -25.49
CA ALA A 369 -4.34 -1.12 -25.79
C ALA A 369 -3.95 -0.08 -24.74
N THR A 370 -4.91 0.67 -24.20
CA THR A 370 -4.71 1.62 -23.10
C THR A 370 -4.17 0.91 -21.87
N ILE A 371 -4.74 -0.25 -21.50
CA ILE A 371 -4.27 -1.05 -20.36
C ILE A 371 -2.83 -1.53 -20.59
N ALA A 372 -2.46 -1.87 -21.84
CA ALA A 372 -1.08 -2.21 -22.19
C ALA A 372 -0.11 -1.02 -21.99
N VAL A 373 -0.52 0.19 -22.40
CA VAL A 373 0.27 1.41 -22.16
C VAL A 373 0.35 1.72 -20.67
N MET A 374 -0.73 1.52 -19.92
CA MET A 374 -0.76 1.68 -18.47
C MET A 374 0.26 0.77 -17.77
N LEU A 375 0.29 -0.52 -18.12
CA LEU A 375 1.28 -1.46 -17.59
C LEU A 375 2.71 -0.97 -17.89
N ALA A 376 2.98 -0.54 -19.12
CA ALA A 376 4.30 -0.03 -19.52
C ALA A 376 4.71 1.23 -18.72
N SER A 377 3.74 2.02 -18.29
CA SER A 377 3.95 3.22 -17.45
C SER A 377 3.86 2.98 -15.94
N GLY A 378 3.67 1.73 -15.50
CA GLY A 378 3.55 1.38 -14.07
C GLY A 378 2.25 1.81 -13.39
N GLN A 379 1.19 2.06 -14.16
CA GLN A 379 -0.12 2.45 -13.61
C GLN A 379 -0.93 1.22 -13.18
N SER A 380 -1.70 1.35 -12.09
CA SER A 380 -2.62 0.32 -11.60
C SER A 380 -4.06 0.53 -12.09
N ILE A 381 -4.88 -0.53 -12.03
CA ILE A 381 -6.33 -0.42 -12.22
C ILE A 381 -6.94 -0.01 -10.89
N ASN A 382 -7.38 1.24 -10.83
CA ASN A 382 -7.98 1.86 -9.66
C ASN A 382 -9.11 2.84 -10.04
N MET A 383 -9.83 3.36 -9.05
CA MET A 383 -10.98 4.24 -9.31
C MET A 383 -10.64 5.47 -10.15
N VAL A 384 -9.45 6.05 -9.96
CA VAL A 384 -9.00 7.23 -10.71
C VAL A 384 -8.72 6.85 -12.16
N SER A 385 -8.02 5.73 -12.37
CA SER A 385 -7.74 5.24 -13.72
C SER A 385 -9.01 4.86 -14.48
N LEU A 386 -9.96 4.18 -13.83
CA LEU A 386 -11.25 3.80 -14.44
C LEU A 386 -12.09 5.04 -14.77
N PHE A 387 -12.08 6.05 -13.89
CA PHE A 387 -12.72 7.33 -14.17
C PHE A 387 -12.08 8.03 -15.37
N GLY A 388 -10.74 8.02 -15.44
CA GLY A 388 -9.98 8.46 -16.61
C GLY A 388 -10.39 7.72 -17.89
N MET A 389 -10.56 6.41 -17.82
CA MET A 389 -11.01 5.59 -18.97
C MET A 389 -12.43 5.94 -19.42
N ILE A 390 -13.35 6.11 -18.48
CA ILE A 390 -14.75 6.47 -18.78
C ILE A 390 -14.82 7.87 -19.40
N MET A 391 -14.07 8.85 -18.87
CA MET A 391 -14.00 10.19 -19.46
C MET A 391 -13.35 10.15 -20.86
N GLY A 392 -12.30 9.35 -21.02
CA GLY A 392 -11.61 9.20 -22.30
C GLY A 392 -12.42 8.47 -23.36
N LEU A 393 -13.40 7.64 -22.98
CA LEU A 393 -14.24 6.87 -23.90
C LEU A 393 -14.91 7.78 -24.94
N GLY A 394 -15.46 8.93 -24.53
CA GLY A 394 -16.08 9.88 -25.46
C GLY A 394 -15.06 10.51 -26.42
N ILE A 395 -13.88 10.87 -25.91
CA ILE A 395 -12.82 11.50 -26.69
C ILE A 395 -12.30 10.56 -27.78
N VAL A 396 -12.10 9.29 -27.44
CA VAL A 396 -11.56 8.29 -28.37
C VAL A 396 -12.55 7.96 -29.48
N VAL A 397 -13.84 7.82 -29.14
CA VAL A 397 -14.89 7.52 -30.13
C VAL A 397 -15.02 8.63 -31.17
N ASP A 398 -14.87 9.90 -30.76
CA ASP A 398 -14.97 11.05 -31.66
C ASP A 398 -13.93 11.01 -32.79
N ASP A 399 -12.67 10.63 -32.49
CA ASP A 399 -11.60 10.53 -33.49
C ASP A 399 -11.96 9.50 -34.58
N ALA A 400 -12.45 8.33 -34.18
CA ALA A 400 -12.86 7.26 -35.08
C ALA A 400 -14.11 7.62 -35.89
N ILE A 401 -15.08 8.35 -35.31
CA ILE A 401 -16.26 8.87 -36.01
C ILE A 401 -15.84 9.78 -37.16
N VAL A 402 -14.98 10.77 -36.88
CA VAL A 402 -14.58 11.77 -37.88
C VAL A 402 -13.86 11.14 -39.06
N VAL A 403 -12.95 10.18 -38.80
CA VAL A 403 -12.25 9.44 -39.86
C VAL A 403 -13.21 8.53 -40.64
N GLY A 404 -14.06 7.79 -39.94
CA GLY A 404 -15.02 6.86 -40.55
C GLY A 404 -16.06 7.57 -41.42
N GLU A 405 -16.64 8.67 -40.93
CA GLU A 405 -17.63 9.47 -41.66
C GLU A 405 -17.00 10.13 -42.90
N HIS A 406 -15.79 10.67 -42.79
CA HIS A 406 -15.12 11.25 -43.95
C HIS A 406 -14.78 10.19 -45.00
N ALA A 407 -14.38 8.99 -44.59
CA ALA A 407 -14.15 7.87 -45.49
C ALA A 407 -15.44 7.41 -46.21
N ASP A 408 -16.57 7.32 -45.49
CA ASP A 408 -17.89 7.00 -46.07
C ASP A 408 -18.33 8.10 -47.07
N LYS A 409 -18.08 9.37 -46.74
CA LYS A 409 -18.32 10.50 -47.65
C LYS A 409 -17.46 10.41 -48.92
N GLN A 410 -16.19 10.04 -48.81
CA GLN A 410 -15.32 9.83 -49.97
C GLN A 410 -15.83 8.69 -50.84
N LEU A 411 -16.28 7.57 -50.26
CA LEU A 411 -16.89 6.46 -50.98
C LEU A 411 -18.15 6.92 -51.75
N ARG A 412 -19.06 7.64 -51.07
CA ARG A 412 -20.29 8.17 -51.69
C ARG A 412 -20.03 9.18 -52.81
N SER A 413 -18.86 9.82 -52.81
CA SER A 413 -18.43 10.72 -53.88
C SER A 413 -17.93 10.00 -55.15
N GLY A 414 -17.85 8.67 -55.13
CA GLY A 414 -17.49 7.83 -56.27
C GLY A 414 -16.07 7.27 -56.25
N LEU A 415 -15.31 7.44 -55.17
CA LEU A 415 -13.97 6.85 -55.02
C LEU A 415 -14.05 5.35 -54.74
N GLY A 416 -13.03 4.60 -55.17
CA GLY A 416 -12.95 3.17 -54.88
C GLY A 416 -12.75 2.88 -53.38
N PRO A 417 -13.12 1.69 -52.86
CA PRO A 417 -13.06 1.35 -51.43
C PRO A 417 -11.71 1.63 -50.75
N ILE A 418 -10.60 1.29 -51.44
CA ILE A 418 -9.23 1.50 -50.94
C ILE A 418 -8.89 3.00 -50.90
N GLU A 419 -9.23 3.72 -51.97
CA GLU A 419 -8.93 5.16 -52.10
C GLU A 419 -9.76 5.98 -51.12
N ALA A 420 -11.03 5.63 -50.93
CA ALA A 420 -11.92 6.28 -49.98
C ALA A 420 -11.41 6.12 -48.54
N ALA A 421 -11.00 4.91 -48.13
CA ALA A 421 -10.45 4.65 -46.81
C ALA A 421 -9.08 5.35 -46.59
N GLU A 422 -8.17 5.27 -47.57
CA GLU A 422 -6.86 5.92 -47.49
C GLU A 422 -6.98 7.45 -47.43
N LEU A 423 -7.82 8.04 -48.28
CA LEU A 423 -8.02 9.48 -48.35
C LEU A 423 -8.84 10.01 -47.15
N GLY A 424 -9.79 9.21 -46.65
CA GLY A 424 -10.54 9.48 -45.42
C GLY A 424 -9.61 9.69 -44.23
N ALA A 425 -8.74 8.70 -43.97
CA ALA A 425 -7.75 8.77 -42.91
C ALA A 425 -6.73 9.89 -43.14
N THR A 426 -6.15 9.99 -44.35
CA THR A 426 -5.07 10.95 -44.62
C THR A 426 -5.52 12.41 -44.48
N ASN A 427 -6.74 12.73 -44.92
CA ASN A 427 -7.28 14.09 -44.80
C ASN A 427 -7.62 14.49 -43.36
N MET A 428 -7.89 13.50 -42.50
CA MET A 428 -8.29 13.73 -41.11
C MET A 428 -7.12 13.72 -40.13
N ILE A 429 -5.88 13.46 -40.58
CA ILE A 429 -4.68 13.52 -39.74
C ILE A 429 -4.58 14.87 -39.01
N ALA A 430 -4.61 15.98 -39.75
CA ALA A 430 -4.38 17.30 -39.15
C ALA A 430 -5.50 17.71 -38.16
N PRO A 431 -6.80 17.57 -38.49
CA PRO A 431 -7.88 17.86 -37.55
C PRO A 431 -7.84 16.99 -36.29
N VAL A 432 -7.73 15.67 -36.44
CA VAL A 432 -7.75 14.73 -35.31
C VAL A 432 -6.52 14.91 -34.43
N PHE A 433 -5.32 14.96 -35.01
CA PHE A 433 -4.09 15.19 -34.24
C PHE A 433 -4.11 16.54 -33.50
N SER A 434 -4.67 17.58 -34.12
CA SER A 434 -4.86 18.88 -33.46
C SER A 434 -5.83 18.78 -32.29
N SER A 435 -6.96 18.07 -32.45
CA SER A 435 -7.94 17.83 -31.39
C SER A 435 -7.32 17.05 -30.22
N SER A 436 -6.63 15.95 -30.52
CA SER A 436 -5.91 15.13 -29.54
C SER A 436 -4.89 15.96 -28.76
N LEU A 437 -4.10 16.80 -29.44
CA LEU A 437 -3.10 17.65 -28.80
C LEU A 437 -3.74 18.72 -27.90
N THR A 438 -4.87 19.30 -28.30
CA THR A 438 -5.62 20.23 -27.43
C THR A 438 -6.15 19.54 -26.18
N THR A 439 -6.63 18.29 -26.29
CA THR A 439 -7.06 17.51 -25.13
C THR A 439 -5.89 17.21 -24.20
N ILE A 440 -4.75 16.74 -24.74
CA ILE A 440 -3.53 16.53 -23.96
C ILE A 440 -3.14 17.82 -23.24
N ALA A 441 -3.12 18.96 -23.94
CA ALA A 441 -2.78 20.26 -23.39
C ALA A 441 -3.75 20.71 -22.27
N ALA A 442 -5.04 20.38 -22.36
CA ALA A 442 -6.02 20.67 -21.32
C ALA A 442 -5.79 19.87 -20.03
N PHE A 443 -5.25 18.65 -20.15
CA PHE A 443 -4.91 17.78 -19.03
C PHE A 443 -3.50 18.01 -18.46
N MET A 444 -2.60 18.63 -19.23
CA MET A 444 -1.22 18.91 -18.81
C MET A 444 -1.07 19.66 -17.47
N PRO A 445 -1.89 20.67 -17.13
CA PRO A 445 -1.79 21.38 -15.86
C PRO A 445 -1.95 20.48 -14.63
N LEU A 446 -2.66 19.35 -14.76
CA LEU A 446 -2.84 18.42 -13.64
C LEU A 446 -1.53 17.73 -13.23
N PHE A 447 -0.52 17.65 -14.13
CA PHE A 447 0.81 17.13 -13.79
C PHE A 447 1.61 18.04 -12.87
N ILE A 448 1.23 19.31 -12.75
CA ILE A 448 1.93 20.31 -11.94
C ILE A 448 1.49 20.23 -10.47
N ILE A 449 0.29 19.70 -10.22
CA ILE A 449 -0.25 19.53 -8.87
C ILE A 449 0.69 18.57 -8.12
N SER A 450 1.26 19.07 -7.04
CA SER A 450 2.20 18.34 -6.18
C SER A 450 1.49 17.76 -4.95
N ASP A 451 2.25 17.06 -4.12
CA ASP A 451 1.78 16.42 -2.88
C ASP A 451 0.85 15.23 -3.12
N VAL A 452 0.36 14.64 -2.03
CA VAL A 452 -0.52 13.45 -2.06
C VAL A 452 -1.72 13.60 -3.02
N ILE A 453 -2.31 14.80 -3.09
CA ILE A 453 -3.42 15.08 -4.00
C ILE A 453 -2.95 15.03 -5.46
N GLY A 454 -1.75 15.53 -5.73
CA GLY A 454 -1.10 15.46 -7.04
C GLY A 454 -0.90 14.01 -7.50
N ASP A 455 -0.33 13.16 -6.64
CA ASP A 455 -0.10 11.73 -6.97
C ASP A 455 -1.41 11.00 -7.31
N ILE A 456 -2.49 11.32 -6.58
CA ILE A 456 -3.81 10.75 -6.85
C ILE A 456 -4.35 11.27 -8.19
N ILE A 457 -4.35 12.58 -8.41
CA ILE A 457 -4.96 13.20 -9.61
C ILE A 457 -4.16 12.89 -10.87
N ARG A 458 -2.84 12.71 -10.78
CA ARG A 458 -1.95 12.42 -11.91
C ARG A 458 -2.31 11.13 -12.66
N GLY A 459 -3.05 10.21 -12.03
CA GLY A 459 -3.60 9.04 -12.70
C GLY A 459 -4.56 9.38 -13.85
N ILE A 460 -5.37 10.45 -13.73
CA ILE A 460 -6.33 10.85 -14.76
C ILE A 460 -5.63 11.25 -16.09
N PRO A 461 -4.73 12.25 -16.11
CA PRO A 461 -4.10 12.68 -17.36
C PRO A 461 -3.23 11.58 -17.96
N LEU A 462 -2.60 10.71 -17.15
CA LEU A 462 -1.83 9.58 -17.66
C LEU A 462 -2.69 8.58 -18.43
N VAL A 463 -3.86 8.21 -17.89
CA VAL A 463 -4.78 7.31 -18.58
C VAL A 463 -5.35 7.96 -19.83
N VAL A 464 -5.76 9.23 -19.77
CA VAL A 464 -6.31 9.94 -20.94
C VAL A 464 -5.26 10.03 -22.06
N VAL A 465 -4.00 10.35 -21.73
CA VAL A 465 -2.90 10.36 -22.72
C VAL A 465 -2.67 8.96 -23.31
N ALA A 466 -2.68 7.92 -22.48
CA ALA A 466 -2.57 6.54 -22.93
C ALA A 466 -3.71 6.15 -23.89
N MET A 467 -4.94 6.55 -23.59
CA MET A 467 -6.11 6.35 -24.45
C MET A 467 -6.00 7.10 -25.78
N ILE A 468 -5.55 8.35 -25.76
CA ILE A 468 -5.37 9.14 -26.98
C ILE A 468 -4.30 8.51 -27.88
N ILE A 469 -3.20 8.02 -27.31
CA ILE A 469 -2.17 7.32 -28.08
C ILE A 469 -2.74 6.04 -28.70
N ALA A 470 -3.51 5.26 -27.93
CA ALA A 470 -4.17 4.06 -28.44
C ALA A 470 -5.18 4.38 -29.57
N SER A 471 -5.99 5.43 -29.39
CA SER A 471 -6.95 5.96 -30.36
C SER A 471 -6.26 6.34 -31.68
N LEU A 472 -5.18 7.12 -31.62
CA LEU A 472 -4.45 7.56 -32.80
C LEU A 472 -3.87 6.38 -33.58
N ILE A 473 -3.40 5.34 -32.88
CA ILE A 473 -2.90 4.11 -33.52
C ILE A 473 -4.06 3.35 -34.19
N GLU A 474 -5.18 3.17 -33.50
CA GLU A 474 -6.35 2.47 -34.04
C GLU A 474 -6.92 3.21 -35.26
N CYS A 475 -7.24 4.49 -35.09
CA CYS A 475 -7.99 5.28 -36.05
C CYS A 475 -7.23 5.51 -37.37
N PHE A 476 -5.89 5.61 -37.32
CA PHE A 476 -5.08 5.82 -38.53
C PHE A 476 -4.49 4.55 -39.14
N LEU A 477 -4.25 3.50 -38.37
CA LEU A 477 -3.56 2.28 -38.87
C LEU A 477 -4.48 1.05 -38.95
N VAL A 478 -5.51 0.97 -38.10
CA VAL A 478 -6.39 -0.19 -37.99
C VAL A 478 -7.72 0.07 -38.71
N LEU A 479 -8.47 1.08 -38.28
CA LEU A 479 -9.80 1.41 -38.81
C LEU A 479 -9.83 1.52 -40.35
N PRO A 480 -8.91 2.24 -41.03
CA PRO A 480 -8.98 2.40 -42.48
C PRO A 480 -8.79 1.07 -43.23
N GLY A 481 -7.98 0.16 -42.68
CA GLY A 481 -7.77 -1.18 -43.22
C GLY A 481 -9.01 -2.07 -43.12
N HIS A 482 -9.87 -1.86 -42.13
CA HIS A 482 -11.14 -2.55 -41.98
C HIS A 482 -12.25 -1.93 -42.82
N LEU A 483 -12.31 -0.59 -42.89
CA LEU A 483 -13.27 0.15 -43.71
C LEU A 483 -13.14 -0.21 -45.19
N ARG A 484 -11.92 -0.38 -45.71
CA ARG A 484 -11.73 -0.81 -47.11
C ARG A 484 -12.45 -2.13 -47.42
N GLY A 485 -12.48 -3.07 -46.46
CA GLY A 485 -13.08 -4.39 -46.60
C GLY A 485 -14.59 -4.29 -46.50
N ALA A 486 -15.08 -3.48 -45.56
CA ALA A 486 -16.50 -3.21 -45.41
C ALA A 486 -17.10 -2.51 -46.65
N PHE A 487 -16.38 -1.54 -47.22
CA PHE A 487 -16.78 -0.82 -48.42
C PHE A 487 -16.68 -1.64 -49.71
N ALA A 488 -15.94 -2.75 -49.70
CA ALA A 488 -15.89 -3.67 -50.84
C ALA A 488 -17.08 -4.65 -50.88
N ILE A 489 -17.80 -4.78 -49.77
CA ILE A 489 -18.94 -5.70 -49.59
C ILE A 489 -20.28 -4.94 -49.63
N ALA A 490 -20.26 -3.65 -49.28
CA ALA A 490 -21.39 -2.72 -49.36
C ALA A 490 -21.56 -2.18 -50.79
#